data_AF-A0A9D8E7L5-F1
#
_entry.id   AF-A0A9D8E7L5-F1
#
_cell.length_a   1.000
_cell.length_b   1.000
_cell.length_c   1.000
_cell.angle_alpha   90.00
_cell.angle_beta   90.00
_cell.angle_gamma   90.00
#
_symmetry.space_group_name_H-M   'P 1'
#
loop_
_entity.id
_entity.type
_entity.pdbx_description
1 polymer ?
#
loop_
_entity_poly.entity_id
_entity_poly.type
_entity_poly.pdbx_seq_one_letter_code
_entity_poly.pdbx_strand_id
1 'polypeptide(L)'
;MAAASPPRSPAAFRRALTDRLRNLAETSRWSLPQLQRQMAYDRLLERLYLADTDWILKGAAALLARNLAVRATIDVDLYRSTAVEISESDLRAAARQDIGDWFRFEIGPGQPLSA
;
A
#
# COMPACT_ATOMS: atom_id res chain seq x y z
N MET A 1 3.50 -22.23 -18.47
CA MET A 1 4.29 -22.02 -17.25
C MET A 1 3.50 -22.54 -16.07
N ALA A 2 4.00 -23.52 -15.33
CA ALA A 2 3.34 -23.96 -14.10
C ALA A 2 3.32 -22.80 -13.10
N ALA A 3 2.16 -22.49 -12.52
CA ALA A 3 2.07 -21.52 -11.44
C ALA A 3 2.89 -22.05 -10.26
N ALA A 4 3.85 -21.25 -9.78
CA ALA A 4 4.61 -21.61 -8.58
C ALA A 4 3.65 -21.85 -7.41
N SER A 5 3.86 -22.93 -6.65
CA SER A 5 3.04 -23.25 -5.48
C SER A 5 3.00 -22.06 -4.51
N PRO A 6 1.85 -21.81 -3.85
CA PRO A 6 1.72 -20.71 -2.92
C PRO A 6 2.76 -20.82 -1.78
N PRO A 7 3.34 -19.70 -1.34
CA PRO A 7 4.31 -19.70 -0.24
C PRO A 7 3.67 -20.22 1.05
N ARG A 8 4.39 -21.07 1.78
CA ARG A 8 3.91 -21.74 3.00
C ARG A 8 4.40 -21.09 4.31
N SER A 9 5.09 -19.95 4.22
CA SER A 9 5.55 -19.20 5.40
C SER A 9 5.75 -17.72 5.06
N PRO A 10 5.75 -16.80 6.05
CA PRO A 10 6.03 -15.38 5.83
C PRO A 10 7.36 -15.13 5.12
N ALA A 11 8.41 -15.87 5.49
CA ALA A 11 9.73 -15.75 4.86
C ALA A 11 9.72 -16.22 3.40
N ALA A 12 9.01 -17.32 3.10
CA ALA A 12 8.84 -17.79 1.74
C ALA A 12 8.04 -16.80 0.89
N PHE A 13 7.00 -16.19 1.45
CA PHE A 13 6.22 -15.15 0.79
C PHE A 13 7.08 -13.93 0.48
N ARG A 14 7.81 -13.40 1.47
CA ARG A 14 8.70 -12.23 1.29
C ARG A 14 9.74 -12.47 0.20
N ARG A 15 10.37 -13.65 0.16
CA ARG A 15 11.34 -14.01 -0.88
C ARG A 15 10.66 -14.04 -2.26
N ALA A 16 9.58 -14.81 -2.40
CA ALA A 16 8.87 -14.95 -3.67
C ALA A 16 8.34 -13.60 -4.20
N LEU A 17 7.83 -12.73 -3.32
CA LEU A 17 7.43 -11.37 -3.68
C LEU A 17 8.64 -10.55 -4.15
N THR A 18 9.74 -10.57 -3.40
CA THR A 18 10.96 -9.82 -3.76
C THR A 18 11.52 -10.25 -5.10
N ASP A 19 11.55 -11.56 -5.39
CA ASP A 19 12.04 -12.11 -6.65
C ASP A 19 11.15 -11.65 -7.81
N ARG A 20 9.82 -11.71 -7.65
CA ARG A 20 8.87 -11.21 -8.66
C ARG A 20 9.04 -9.72 -8.94
N LEU A 21 9.17 -8.91 -7.88
CA LEU A 21 9.34 -7.46 -8.04
C LEU A 21 10.70 -7.12 -8.65
N ARG A 22 11.75 -7.92 -8.40
CA ARG A 22 13.06 -7.76 -9.03
C ARG A 22 12.98 -8.00 -10.54
N ASN A 23 12.35 -9.09 -10.95
CA ASN A 23 12.16 -9.40 -12.37
C ASN A 23 11.32 -8.31 -13.06
N LEU A 24 10.30 -7.78 -12.37
CA LEU A 24 9.51 -6.66 -12.91
C LEU A 24 10.34 -5.38 -13.04
N ALA A 25 11.25 -5.11 -12.09
CA ALA A 25 12.11 -3.94 -12.13
C ALA A 25 13.02 -3.93 -13.37
N GLU A 26 13.50 -5.09 -13.82
CA GLU A 26 14.38 -5.23 -15.00
C GLU A 26 13.76 -4.70 -16.29
N THR A 27 12.44 -4.80 -16.43
CA THR A 27 11.70 -4.39 -17.64
C THR A 27 10.81 -3.17 -17.43
N SER A 28 10.88 -2.53 -16.26
CA SER A 28 10.03 -1.37 -15.92
C SER A 28 10.86 -0.11 -15.73
N ARG A 29 10.20 1.05 -15.76
CA ARG A 29 10.82 2.33 -15.38
C ARG A 29 11.05 2.47 -13.86
N TRP A 30 10.59 1.50 -13.07
CA TRP A 30 10.59 1.57 -11.61
C TRP A 30 11.68 0.67 -11.03
N SER A 31 12.36 1.18 -10.00
CA SER A 31 13.32 0.40 -9.22
C SER A 31 12.62 -0.58 -8.28
N LEU A 32 13.33 -1.64 -7.87
CA LEU A 32 12.83 -2.59 -6.88
C LEU A 32 12.31 -1.91 -5.59
N PRO A 33 13.00 -0.94 -4.98
CA PRO A 33 12.47 -0.22 -3.81
C PRO A 33 11.17 0.55 -4.10
N GLN A 34 11.02 1.12 -5.30
CA GLN A 34 9.78 1.81 -5.67
C GLN A 34 8.61 0.82 -5.80
N LEU A 35 8.84 -0.34 -6.43
CA LEU A 35 7.84 -1.39 -6.56
C LEU A 35 7.45 -2.02 -5.21
N GLN A 36 8.43 -2.25 -4.33
CA GLN A 36 8.17 -2.74 -2.96
C GLN A 36 7.31 -1.76 -2.16
N ARG A 37 7.61 -0.47 -2.27
CA ARG A 37 6.81 0.59 -1.63
C ARG A 37 5.40 0.66 -2.21
N GLN A 38 5.25 0.61 -3.53
CA GLN A 38 3.92 0.59 -4.16
C GLN A 38 3.10 -0.61 -3.68
N MET A 39 3.69 -1.80 -3.62
CA MET A 39 3.03 -2.99 -3.10
C MET A 39 2.55 -2.79 -1.65
N ALA A 40 3.37 -2.18 -0.79
CA ALA A 40 2.96 -1.87 0.58
C ALA A 40 1.78 -0.89 0.62
N TYR A 41 1.77 0.15 -0.22
CA TYR A 41 0.65 1.09 -0.32
C TYR A 41 -0.62 0.44 -0.83
N ASP A 42 -0.51 -0.40 -1.87
CA ASP A 42 -1.66 -1.13 -2.40
C ASP A 42 -2.30 -2.02 -1.33
N ARG A 43 -1.48 -2.71 -0.51
CA ARG A 43 -1.98 -3.56 0.58
C ARG A 43 -2.57 -2.77 1.75
N LEU A 44 -2.08 -1.56 2.03
CA LEU A 44 -2.70 -0.67 3.01
C LEU A 44 -4.05 -0.14 2.49
N LEU A 45 -4.11 0.28 1.23
CA LEU A 45 -5.33 0.77 0.60
C LEU A 45 -6.40 -0.33 0.52
N GLU A 46 -6.01 -1.57 0.21
CA GLU A 46 -6.92 -2.72 0.24
C GLU A 46 -7.63 -2.84 1.59
N ARG A 47 -6.90 -2.73 2.71
CA ARG A 47 -7.49 -2.78 4.06
C ARG A 47 -8.46 -1.63 4.32
N LEU A 48 -8.13 -0.43 3.84
CA LEU A 48 -9.00 0.74 3.98
C LEU A 48 -10.31 0.53 3.23
N TYR A 49 -10.24 0.12 1.96
CA TYR A 49 -11.42 -0.09 1.12
C TYR A 49 -12.25 -1.32 1.51
N LEU A 50 -11.64 -2.35 2.13
CA LEU A 50 -12.37 -3.46 2.72
C LEU A 50 -13.15 -3.04 3.98
N ALA A 51 -12.62 -2.09 4.74
CA ALA A 51 -13.27 -1.58 5.93
C ALA A 51 -14.38 -0.56 5.61
N ASP A 52 -14.13 0.34 4.65
CA ASP A 52 -15.04 1.41 4.28
C ASP A 52 -14.72 1.94 2.86
N THR A 53 -15.73 2.12 2.02
CA THR A 53 -15.54 2.66 0.67
C THR A 53 -15.49 4.19 0.61
N ASP A 54 -15.76 4.89 1.71
CA ASP A 54 -15.78 6.36 1.77
C ASP A 54 -14.38 7.00 1.82
N TRP A 55 -13.32 6.18 1.90
CA TRP A 55 -11.95 6.63 1.73
C TRP A 55 -11.71 7.13 0.29
N ILE A 56 -11.15 8.33 0.16
CA ILE A 56 -10.78 8.90 -1.13
C ILE A 56 -9.26 9.01 -1.22
N LEU A 57 -8.66 8.24 -2.12
CA LEU A 57 -7.25 8.39 -2.50
C LEU A 57 -7.05 9.65 -3.34
N LYS A 58 -6.08 10.48 -2.95
CA LYS A 58 -5.74 11.76 -3.58
C LYS A 58 -4.28 11.80 -4.03
N GLY A 59 -3.88 12.97 -4.52
CA GLY A 59 -2.49 13.30 -4.82
C GLY A 59 -1.86 12.46 -5.92
N ALA A 60 -0.53 12.38 -5.89
CA ALA A 60 0.24 11.64 -6.90
C ALA A 60 -0.02 10.13 -6.83
N ALA A 61 -0.34 9.58 -5.66
CA ALA A 61 -0.69 8.17 -5.50
C ALA A 61 -1.97 7.81 -6.26
N ALA A 62 -3.00 8.67 -6.24
CA ALA A 62 -4.20 8.49 -7.05
C ALA A 62 -3.91 8.50 -8.57
N LEU A 63 -2.96 9.32 -9.01
CA LEU A 63 -2.56 9.39 -10.42
C LEU A 63 -1.77 8.15 -10.85
N LEU A 64 -0.88 7.64 -9.98
CA LEU A 64 -0.17 6.38 -10.20
C LEU A 64 -1.13 5.20 -10.30
N ALA A 65 -2.12 5.12 -9.40
CA ALA A 65 -3.16 4.08 -9.45
C ALA A 65 -3.95 4.08 -10.77
N ARG A 66 -4.07 5.25 -11.42
CA ARG A 66 -4.70 5.42 -12.74
C ARG A 66 -3.73 5.21 -13.92
N ASN A 67 -2.50 4.75 -13.67
CA ASN A 67 -1.44 4.57 -14.66
C ASN A 67 -1.12 5.84 -15.47
N LEU A 68 -1.28 7.02 -14.86
CA LEU A 68 -0.90 8.28 -15.47
C LEU A 68 0.60 8.49 -15.31
N ALA A 69 1.23 9.14 -16.30
CA ALA A 69 2.67 9.40 -16.29
C ALA A 69 3.04 10.45 -15.23
N VAL A 70 3.21 9.99 -13.98
CA VAL A 70 3.66 10.82 -12.87
C VAL A 70 4.96 10.27 -12.27
N ARG A 71 5.74 11.16 -11.65
CA ARG A 71 6.96 10.80 -10.93
C ARG A 71 6.63 9.82 -9.78
N ALA A 72 7.63 9.07 -9.32
CA ALA A 72 7.49 8.28 -8.10
C ALA A 72 7.07 9.19 -6.94
N THR A 73 6.03 8.79 -6.22
CA THR A 73 5.60 9.41 -4.97
C THR A 73 5.98 8.53 -3.80
N ILE A 74 6.20 9.15 -2.65
CA ILE A 74 6.43 8.47 -1.39
C ILE A 74 5.24 8.64 -0.43
N ASP A 75 4.31 9.53 -0.75
CA ASP A 75 3.19 9.87 0.11
C ASP A 75 1.89 9.21 -0.40
N VAL A 76 1.02 8.84 0.55
CA VAL A 76 -0.35 8.36 0.29
C VAL A 76 -1.30 9.38 0.90
N ASP A 77 -1.89 10.21 0.05
CA ASP A 77 -2.84 11.23 0.48
C ASP A 77 -4.25 10.64 0.54
N LEU A 78 -4.87 10.71 1.71
CA LEU A 78 -6.21 10.19 1.96
C LEU A 78 -7.14 11.31 2.41
N TYR A 79 -8.42 11.16 2.07
CA TYR A 79 -9.48 12.02 2.56
C TYR A 79 -10.69 11.18 2.94
N ARG A 80 -11.36 11.60 4.01
CA ARG A 80 -12.66 11.09 4.42
C ARG A 80 -13.48 12.26 4.96
N SER A 81 -14.79 12.24 4.73
CA SER A 81 -15.69 13.34 5.15
C SER A 81 -16.08 13.22 6.62
N THR A 82 -15.09 13.07 7.49
CA THR A 82 -15.24 12.90 8.95
C THR A 82 -14.22 13.77 9.69
N ALA A 83 -14.42 13.98 10.98
CA ALA A 83 -13.42 14.64 11.83
C ALA A 83 -12.07 13.90 11.74
N VAL A 84 -10.95 14.62 11.88
CA VAL A 84 -9.62 14.05 11.67
C VAL A 84 -9.31 12.94 12.68
N GLU A 85 -9.77 13.08 13.91
CA GLU A 85 -9.59 12.11 14.99
C GLU A 85 -10.33 10.79 14.70
N ILE A 86 -11.54 10.90 14.16
CA ILE A 86 -12.34 9.73 13.73
C ILE A 86 -11.64 9.06 12.55
N SER A 87 -11.24 9.86 11.56
CA SER A 87 -10.53 9.37 10.37
C SER A 87 -9.23 8.66 10.78
N GLU A 88 -8.45 9.23 11.69
CA GLU A 88 -7.22 8.62 12.19
C GLU A 88 -7.48 7.33 12.96
N SER A 89 -8.49 7.30 13.82
CA SER A 89 -8.90 6.09 14.55
C SER A 89 -9.27 4.96 13.57
N ASP A 90 -10.09 5.28 12.57
CA ASP A 90 -10.57 4.31 11.58
C ASP A 90 -9.43 3.83 10.67
N LEU A 91 -8.56 4.73 10.23
CA LEU A 91 -7.33 4.40 9.49
C LEU A 91 -6.49 3.39 10.27
N ARG A 92 -6.25 3.63 11.56
CA ARG A 92 -5.49 2.73 12.44
C ARG A 92 -6.18 1.40 12.63
N ALA A 93 -7.51 1.39 12.77
CA ALA A 93 -8.29 0.16 12.91
C ALA A 93 -8.22 -0.69 11.63
N ALA A 94 -8.43 -0.10 10.47
CA ALA A 94 -8.35 -0.77 9.17
C ALA A 94 -6.93 -1.31 8.91
N ALA A 95 -5.87 -0.53 9.16
CA ALA A 95 -4.49 -0.97 8.95
C ALA A 95 -4.12 -2.24 9.73
N ARG A 96 -4.72 -2.45 10.91
CA ARG A 96 -4.48 -3.63 11.75
C ARG A 96 -5.22 -4.88 11.30
N GLN A 97 -6.17 -4.77 10.37
CA GLN A 97 -6.91 -5.93 9.89
C GLN A 97 -5.95 -6.92 9.21
N ASP A 98 -6.06 -8.19 9.61
CA ASP A 98 -5.41 -9.29 8.93
C ASP A 98 -6.33 -9.79 7.81
N ILE A 99 -5.92 -9.55 6.57
CA ILE A 99 -6.64 -9.98 5.37
C ILE A 99 -6.00 -11.21 4.72
N GLY A 100 -5.09 -11.90 5.43
CA GLY A 100 -4.44 -13.12 4.96
C GLY A 100 -3.35 -12.90 3.89
N ASP A 101 -2.82 -11.68 3.77
CA ASP A 101 -1.84 -11.30 2.74
C ASP A 101 -0.38 -11.26 3.23
N TRP A 102 -0.14 -11.64 4.49
CA TRP A 102 1.16 -11.61 5.18
C TRP A 102 1.75 -10.22 5.44
N PHE A 103 0.97 -9.15 5.24
CA PHE A 103 1.38 -7.80 5.63
C PHE A 103 0.84 -7.44 7.01
N ARG A 104 1.63 -6.63 7.73
CA ARG A 104 1.20 -5.92 8.94
C ARG A 104 1.60 -4.46 8.81
N PHE A 105 0.71 -3.58 9.24
CA PHE A 105 0.92 -2.15 9.24
C PHE A 105 0.81 -1.62 10.65
N GLU A 106 1.78 -0.79 11.02
CA GLU A 106 1.77 0.01 12.24
C GLU A 106 1.88 1.48 11.81
N ILE A 107 0.93 2.29 12.24
CA ILE A 107 0.89 3.70 11.90
C ILE A 107 1.49 4.46 13.08
N GLY A 108 2.54 5.24 12.83
CA GLY A 108 3.16 6.10 13.83
C GLY A 108 2.21 7.20 14.33
N PRO A 109 2.60 7.99 15.35
CA PRO A 109 1.79 9.12 15.81
C PRO A 109 1.53 10.11 14.66
N GLY A 110 0.31 10.63 14.59
CA GLY A 110 -0.03 11.68 13.63
C GLY A 110 0.75 12.96 13.93
N GLN A 111 1.20 13.64 12.88
CA GLN A 111 1.81 14.97 12.99
C GLN A 111 0.97 15.95 12.17
N PRO A 112 0.45 17.02 12.79
CA PRO A 112 -0.16 18.11 12.04
C PRO A 112 0.84 18.65 11.02
N LEU A 113 0.41 18.85 9.79
CA LEU A 113 1.21 19.59 8.82
C LEU A 113 1.24 21.05 9.27
N SER A 114 2.43 21.52 9.65
CA SER A 114 2.65 22.95 9.85
C SER A 114 2.48 23.67 8.51
N ALA A 115 1.66 24.72 8.50
CA ALA A 115 1.46 25.60 7.35
C ALA A 115 2.69 26.47 7.09
#